data_AF-A0A429M522-F1
#
_entry.id   AF-A0A429M522-F1
#
_cell.length_a   1.000
_cell.length_b   1.000
_cell.length_c   1.000
_cell.angle_alpha   90.00
_cell.angle_beta   90.00
_cell.angle_gamma   90.00
#
_symmetry.space_group_name_H-M   'P 1'
#
loop_
_entity.id
_entity.type
_entity.pdbx_description
1 polymer ?
#
loop_
_entity_poly.entity_id
_entity_poly.type
_entity_poly.pdbx_seq_one_letter_code
_entity_poly.pdbx_strand_id
1 'polypeptide(L)' 'PHFEAVFLTPSEQYSFISSTLIREIARLKGDVTKFVPQAVVEAFERKHQQGW' A
#
# COMPACT_ATOMS: atom_id res chain seq x y z
N PRO A 1 -14.42 21.20 20.53
CA PRO A 1 -14.65 20.55 19.22
C PRO A 1 -14.67 19.03 19.38
N HIS A 2 -15.85 18.41 19.32
CA HIS A 2 -16.02 16.97 19.43
C HIS A 2 -15.89 16.34 18.05
N PHE A 3 -15.00 15.37 17.90
CA PHE A 3 -14.86 14.57 16.68
C PHE A 3 -15.57 13.24 16.90
N GLU A 4 -16.26 12.74 15.88
CA GLU A 4 -16.86 11.42 15.86
C GLU A 4 -16.14 10.54 14.84
N ALA A 5 -15.89 9.29 15.20
CA ALA A 5 -15.24 8.31 14.33
C ALA A 5 -16.31 7.38 13.74
N VAL A 6 -16.32 7.27 12.42
CA VAL A 6 -17.16 6.30 11.70
C VAL A 6 -16.26 5.20 11.18
N PHE A 7 -16.60 3.96 11.52
CA PHE A 7 -15.91 2.76 11.03
C PHE A 7 -16.68 2.17 9.86
N LEU A 8 -15.97 1.85 8.78
CA LEU A 8 -16.53 1.23 7.58
C LEU A 8 -15.79 -0.07 7.29
N THR A 9 -16.55 -1.09 6.89
CA THR A 9 -15.98 -2.38 6.46
C THR A 9 -15.45 -2.26 5.04
N PRO A 10 -14.23 -2.72 4.75
CA PRO A 10 -13.72 -2.76 3.39
C PRO A 10 -14.48 -3.78 2.54
N SER A 11 -14.41 -3.63 1.21
CA SER A 11 -14.83 -4.69 0.29
C SER A 11 -13.95 -5.94 0.48
N GLU A 12 -14.53 -7.13 0.31
CA GLU A 12 -13.90 -8.42 0.60
C GLU A 12 -12.50 -8.60 -0.04
N GLN A 13 -12.36 -8.14 -1.29
CA GLN A 13 -11.10 -8.18 -2.05
C GLN A 13 -9.94 -7.40 -1.40
N TYR A 14 -10.22 -6.52 -0.43
CA TYR A 14 -9.22 -5.70 0.25
C TYR A 14 -9.07 -6.05 1.74
N SER A 15 -9.87 -6.99 2.28
CA SER A 15 -9.89 -7.35 3.70
C SER A 15 -8.56 -7.89 4.24
N PHE A 16 -7.67 -8.36 3.36
CA PHE A 16 -6.39 -8.98 3.73
C PHE A 16 -5.16 -8.14 3.38
N ILE A 17 -5.33 -6.91 2.87
CA ILE A 17 -4.20 -6.07 2.45
C ILE A 17 -3.57 -5.38 3.66
N SER A 18 -2.28 -5.59 3.88
CA SER A 18 -1.47 -4.89 4.88
C SER A 18 -0.42 -4.01 4.23
N SER A 19 -0.37 -2.72 4.60
CA SER A 19 0.66 -1.79 4.12
C SER A 19 2.08 -2.24 4.47
N THR A 20 2.26 -2.94 5.60
CA THR A 20 3.57 -3.47 5.99
C THR A 20 4.02 -4.56 5.03
N LEU A 21 3.15 -5.53 4.76
CA LEU A 21 3.44 -6.63 3.84
C LEU A 21 3.74 -6.12 2.42
N ILE A 22 2.90 -5.22 1.89
CA ILE A 22 3.10 -4.66 0.54
C ILE A 22 4.44 -3.90 0.45
N ARG A 23 4.81 -3.14 1.48
CA ARG A 23 6.12 -2.45 1.51
C ARG A 23 7.29 -3.44 1.54
N GLU A 24 7.17 -4.56 2.24
CA GLU A 24 8.21 -5.60 2.27
C GLU A 24 8.37 -6.28 0.91
N ILE A 25 7.27 -6.63 0.23
CA ILE A 25 7.32 -7.19 -1.13
C ILE A 25 8.00 -6.19 -2.08
N ALA A 26 7.60 -4.92 -2.04
CA ALA A 26 8.18 -3.88 -2.89
C ALA A 26 9.68 -3.63 -2.61
N ARG A 27 10.12 -3.71 -1.33
CA ARG A 27 11.56 -3.67 -0.94
C ARG A 27 12.35 -4.76 -1.61
N LEU A 28 11.80 -5.96 -1.63
CA LEU A 28 12.43 -7.15 -2.18
C LEU A 28 12.26 -7.25 -3.72
N LYS A 29 11.83 -6.17 -4.38
CA LYS A 29 11.59 -6.09 -5.83
C LYS A 29 10.51 -7.06 -6.33
N GLY A 30 9.58 -7.47 -5.46
CA GLY A 30 8.41 -8.22 -5.85
C GLY A 30 7.35 -7.34 -6.51
N ASP A 31 6.53 -7.92 -7.39
CA ASP A 31 5.43 -7.23 -8.06
C ASP A 31 4.27 -6.96 -7.09
N VAL A 32 3.86 -5.69 -6.98
CA VAL A 32 2.76 -5.23 -6.14
C VAL A 32 1.63 -4.55 -6.92
N THR A 33 1.70 -4.53 -8.26
CA THR A 33 0.77 -3.80 -9.15
C THR A 33 -0.70 -4.19 -8.96
N LYS A 34 -0.98 -5.42 -8.49
CA LYS A 34 -2.34 -5.91 -8.21
C LYS A 34 -2.91 -5.42 -6.89
N PHE A 35 -2.09 -4.87 -6.01
CA PHE A 35 -2.48 -4.51 -4.63
C PHE A 35 -2.49 -3.01 -4.38
N VAL A 36 -1.89 -2.22 -5.27
CA VAL A 36 -1.80 -0.77 -5.12
C VAL A 36 -2.09 -0.04 -6.43
N PRO A 37 -2.60 1.20 -6.36
CA PRO A 37 -2.73 2.06 -7.53
C PRO A 37 -1.37 2.34 -8.19
N GLN A 38 -1.40 2.67 -9.49
CA GLN A 38 -0.21 2.97 -10.30
C GLN A 38 0.71 4.04 -9.67
N ALA A 39 0.11 5.10 -9.11
CA ALA A 39 0.87 6.17 -8.45
C ALA A 39 1.74 5.69 -7.28
N VAL A 40 1.34 4.59 -6.61
CA VAL A 40 2.10 3.97 -5.51
C VAL A 40 3.24 3.12 -6.06
N VAL A 41 3.02 2.40 -7.18
CA VAL A 41 4.08 1.67 -7.88
C VAL A 41 5.21 2.63 -8.28
N GLU A 42 4.86 3.74 -8.91
CA GLU A 42 5.82 4.78 -9.28
C GLU A 42 6.55 5.38 -8.06
N ALA A 43 5.87 5.47 -6.92
CA ALA A 43 6.50 5.93 -5.68
C ALA A 43 7.53 4.91 -5.14
N PHE A 44 7.28 3.61 -5.29
CA PHE A 44 8.27 2.58 -4.95
C PHE A 44 9.49 2.63 -5.88
N GLU A 45 9.28 2.81 -7.19
CA GLU A 45 10.37 2.98 -8.14
C GLU A 45 11.24 4.20 -7.82
N ARG A 46 10.62 5.34 -7.50
CA ARG A 46 11.36 6.53 -7.04
C ARG A 46 12.15 6.27 -5.76
N LYS A 47 11.63 5.46 -4.84
CA LYS A 47 12.35 5.09 -3.61
C LYS A 47 13.57 4.22 -3.91
N HIS A 48 13.45 3.23 -4.78
CA HIS A 48 14.60 2.42 -5.24
C HIS A 48 15.70 3.30 -5.87
N GLN A 49 15.32 4.33 -6.63
CA GLN A 49 16.28 5.32 -7.17
C GLN A 49 16.96 6.17 -6.08
N GLN A 50 16.33 6.32 -4.91
CA GLN A 50 16.83 7.08 -3.76
C GLN A 50 17.59 6.21 -2.74
N GLY A 51 17.89 4.96 -3.09
CA GLY A 51 18.68 4.05 -2.23
C GLY A 51 17.83 3.26 -1.24
N TRP A 52 16.57 2.99 -1.60
CA TRP A 52 15.79 1.97 -0.92
C TRP A 52 16.32 0.56 -1.19
#